data_AF-A0A7V7B2W8-F1
#
_entry.id   AF-A0A7V7B2W8-F1
#
_cell.length_a   1.000
_cell.length_b   1.000
_cell.length_c   1.000
_cell.angle_alpha   90.00
_cell.angle_beta   90.00
_cell.angle_gamma   90.00
#
_symmetry.space_group_name_H-M   'P 1'
#
loop_
_entity.id
_entity.type
_entity.pdbx_description
1 polymer ?
#
loop_
_entity_poly.entity_id
_entity_poly.type
_entity_poly.pdbx_seq_one_letter_code
_entity_poly.pdbx_strand_id
1 'polypeptide(L)'
;MVVVDGEFLRQKEVEVAGIIFNQYTGESYEDDNIKVIEELTKVPTLGVVHKLETNDLHELREHFHKQLDGRILNRLLEGESVYV
;
A
#
# COMPACT_ATOMS: atom_id res chain seq x y z
N MET A 1 -7.31 -8.85 7.28
CA MET A 1 -5.94 -8.31 7.19
C MET A 1 -5.11 -9.34 6.46
N VAL A 2 -4.74 -9.08 5.20
CA VAL A 2 -3.79 -9.94 4.48
C VAL A 2 -2.41 -9.38 4.83
N VAL A 3 -1.62 -10.16 5.56
CA VAL A 3 -0.21 -9.83 5.84
C VAL A 3 0.60 -10.69 4.88
N VAL A 4 1.32 -10.05 3.97
CA VAL A 4 2.28 -10.74 3.11
C VAL A 4 3.67 -10.48 3.66
N ASP A 5 4.38 -11.56 3.99
CA ASP A 5 5.73 -11.48 4.52
C ASP A 5 6.72 -11.10 3.40
N GLY A 6 7.42 -9.98 3.57
CA GLY A 6 8.41 -9.49 2.62
C GLY A 6 9.61 -10.43 2.45
N GLU A 7 9.98 -11.19 3.48
CA GLU A 7 11.05 -12.20 3.37
C GLU A 7 10.60 -13.40 2.54
N PHE A 8 9.34 -13.82 2.69
CA PHE A 8 8.77 -14.88 1.87
C PHE A 8 8.73 -14.50 0.39
N LEU A 9 8.35 -13.26 0.06
CA LEU A 9 8.37 -12.77 -1.33
C LEU A 9 9.79 -12.73 -1.90
N ARG A 10 10.77 -12.27 -1.13
CA ARG A 10 12.18 -12.28 -1.54
C ARG A 10 12.71 -13.69 -1.80
N GLN A 11 12.33 -14.67 -0.98
CA GLN A 11 12.68 -16.09 -1.21
C GLN A 11 12.04 -16.66 -2.48
N LYS A 12 10.96 -16.04 -2.98
CA LYS A 12 10.28 -16.41 -4.22
C LYS A 12 10.75 -15.61 -5.43
N GLU A 13 11.82 -14.83 -5.28
CA GLU A 13 12.36 -13.95 -6.33
C GLU A 13 11.30 -12.95 -6.86
N VAL A 14 10.34 -12.58 -6.00
CA VAL A 14 9.34 -11.56 -6.32
C VAL A 14 9.87 -10.21 -5.85
N GLU A 15 10.15 -9.31 -6.79
CA GLU A 15 10.53 -7.94 -6.45
C GLU A 15 9.33 -7.17 -5.87
N VAL A 16 9.52 -6.61 -4.67
CA VAL A 16 8.51 -5.79 -4.02
C VAL A 16 8.65 -4.35 -4.53
N ALA A 17 7.76 -3.94 -5.43
CA ALA A 17 7.78 -2.60 -6.02
C ALA A 17 7.54 -1.47 -5.00
N GLY A 18 6.88 -1.77 -3.87
CA GLY A 18 6.64 -0.80 -2.82
C GLY A 18 5.51 -1.19 -1.84
N ILE A 19 5.32 -0.37 -0.81
CA ILE A 19 4.31 -0.59 0.26
C ILE A 19 3.21 0.47 0.17
N ILE A 20 1.96 0.06 0.39
CA ILE A 20 0.84 0.97 0.58
C ILE A 20 0.32 0.81 2.01
N PHE A 21 0.28 1.91 2.76
CA PHE A 21 -0.31 1.93 4.09
C PHE A 21 -1.79 2.27 3.95
N ASN A 22 -2.66 1.37 4.41
CA ASN A 22 -4.09 1.57 4.36
C ASN A 22 -4.64 1.80 5.78
N GLN A 23 -5.85 2.37 5.86
CA GLN A 23 -6.52 2.69 7.12
C GLN A 23 -5.76 3.68 8.00
N TYR A 24 -4.96 4.55 7.38
CA TYR A 24 -4.19 5.56 8.09
C TYR A 24 -5.12 6.60 8.74
N THR A 25 -4.91 6.89 10.02
CA THR A 25 -5.76 7.81 10.79
C THR A 25 -5.21 9.23 10.90
N GLY A 26 -3.95 9.46 10.55
CA GLY A 26 -3.30 10.77 10.68
C GLY A 26 -2.58 10.97 12.01
N GLU A 27 -2.46 9.91 12.82
CA GLU A 27 -1.82 10.01 14.11
C GLU A 27 -0.30 9.98 13.96
N SER A 28 0.42 10.77 14.78
CA SER A 28 1.86 10.96 14.61
C SER A 28 2.69 9.68 14.73
N TYR A 29 2.20 8.70 15.51
CA TYR A 29 2.89 7.41 15.64
C TYR A 29 2.79 6.57 14.36
N GLU A 30 1.78 6.80 13.52
CA GLU A 30 1.65 6.12 12.22
C GLU A 30 2.72 6.62 11.24
N ASP A 31 3.02 7.92 11.25
CA ASP A 31 4.10 8.50 10.44
C ASP A 31 5.46 7.92 10.80
N ASP A 32 5.71 7.75 12.11
CA ASP A 32 6.95 7.15 12.60
C ASP A 32 7.02 5.66 12.21
N ASN A 33 5.90 4.93 12.29
CA ASN A 33 5.83 3.54 11.83
C ASN A 33 6.14 3.42 10.33
N ILE A 34 5.59 4.30 9.49
CA ILE A 34 5.85 4.31 8.05
C ILE A 34 7.35 4.47 7.78
N LYS A 35 7.98 5.46 8.41
CA LYS A 35 9.43 5.72 8.26
C LYS A 35 10.26 4.52 8.70
N VAL A 36 9.97 3.96 9.87
CA VAL A 36 10.70 2.79 10.40
C VAL A 36 10.57 1.60 9.45
N ILE A 37 9.38 1.34 8.92
CA ILE A 37 9.14 0.23 7.99
C ILE A 37 9.92 0.44 6.69
N GLU A 38 9.87 1.63 6.11
CA GLU A 38 10.63 1.98 4.89
C GLU A 38 12.14 1.83 5.12
N GLU A 39 12.64 2.27 6.28
CA GLU A 39 14.05 2.15 6.65
C GLU A 39 14.50 0.70 6.86
N LEU A 40 13.68 -0.14 7.50
CA LEU A 40 13.99 -1.54 7.78
C LEU A 40 13.90 -2.41 6.52
N THR A 41 12.84 -2.21 5.73
CA THR A 41 12.55 -3.05 4.57
C THR A 41 13.34 -2.63 3.33
N LYS A 42 13.79 -1.36 3.28
CA LYS A 42 14.34 -0.71 2.07
C LYS A 42 13.37 -0.70 0.90
N VAL A 43 12.08 -0.88 1.17
CA VAL A 43 11.01 -0.87 0.18
C VAL A 43 10.32 0.48 0.25
N PRO A 44 10.18 1.21 -0.87
CA PRO A 44 9.62 2.55 -0.85
C PRO A 44 8.12 2.55 -0.54
N THR A 45 7.66 3.60 0.13
CA THR A 45 6.23 3.84 0.32
C THR A 45 5.62 4.41 -0.96
N LEU A 46 4.64 3.71 -1.53
CA LEU A 46 3.94 4.11 -2.76
C LEU A 46 2.71 4.98 -2.49
N GLY A 47 2.17 4.90 -1.27
CA GLY A 47 1.05 5.73 -0.87
C GLY A 47 0.49 5.39 0.50
N VAL A 48 -0.27 6.33 1.03
CA VAL A 48 -0.96 6.24 2.32
C VAL A 48 -2.43 6.53 2.06
N VAL A 49 -3.29 5.58 2.39
CA VAL A 49 -4.74 5.67 2.21
C VAL A 49 -5.38 5.86 3.57
N HIS A 50 -6.02 7.02 3.74
CA HIS A 50 -6.71 7.39 4.96
C HIS A 50 -7.91 6.47 5.20
N LYS A 51 -8.18 6.22 6.48
CA LYS A 51 -9.39 5.52 6.92
C LYS A 51 -10.63 6.21 6.37
N LEU A 52 -11.54 5.41 5.80
CA LEU A 52 -12.83 5.87 5.29
C LEU A 52 -13.95 5.03 5.93
N GLU A 53 -14.89 5.71 6.58
CA GLU A 53 -16.05 5.10 7.21
C GLU A 53 -17.20 4.99 6.19
N THR A 54 -17.01 4.18 5.15
CA THR A 54 -18.07 3.87 4.18
C THR A 54 -17.93 2.43 3.70
N ASN A 55 -19.06 1.84 3.32
CA ASN A 55 -19.10 0.55 2.63
C ASN A 55 -19.50 0.71 1.16
N ASP A 56 -19.67 1.95 0.68
CA ASP A 56 -19.96 2.23 -0.71
C ASP A 56 -18.71 2.03 -1.58
N LEU A 57 -18.80 1.14 -2.57
CA LEU A 57 -17.69 0.80 -3.44
C LEU A 57 -17.26 1.96 -4.33
N HIS A 58 -18.19 2.82 -4.74
CA HIS A 58 -17.90 3.96 -5.57
C HIS A 58 -17.11 5.02 -4.78
N GLU A 59 -17.56 5.32 -3.55
CA GLU A 59 -16.85 6.22 -2.64
C GLU A 59 -15.46 5.69 -2.29
N LEU A 60 -15.33 4.40 -2.00
CA LEU A 60 -14.03 3.76 -1.78
C LEU A 60 -13.11 3.93 -2.99
N ARG A 61 -13.63 3.67 -4.19
CA ARG A 61 -12.83 3.80 -5.42
C ARG A 61 -12.35 5.24 -5.61
N GLU A 62 -13.23 6.23 -5.49
CA GLU A 62 -12.86 7.64 -5.63
C GLU A 62 -11.84 8.07 -4.56
N HIS A 63 -11.97 7.58 -3.34
CA HIS A 63 -11.05 7.87 -2.24
C HIS A 63 -9.64 7.37 -2.52
N PHE A 64 -9.51 6.14 -3.04
CA PHE A 64 -8.22 5.59 -3.46
C PHE A 64 -7.63 6.35 -4.65
N HIS A 65 -8.44 6.74 -5.65
CA HIS A 65 -7.98 7.53 -6.80
C HIS A 65 -7.41 8.90 -6.42
N LYS A 66 -7.86 9.50 -5.31
CA LYS A 66 -7.36 10.80 -4.83
C LYS A 66 -6.01 10.70 -4.11
N GLN A 67 -5.68 9.54 -3.56
CA GLN A 67 -4.53 9.37 -2.66
C GLN A 67 -3.39 8.54 -3.26
N LEU A 68 -3.67 7.76 -4.30
CA LEU A 68 -2.67 6.96 -5.00
C LEU A 68 -2.45 7.51 -6.41
N ASP A 69 -1.22 7.40 -6.91
CA ASP A 69 -0.93 7.62 -8.34
C ASP A 69 -1.81 6.68 -9.18
N GLY A 70 -2.47 7.23 -10.21
CA GLY A 70 -3.36 6.45 -11.07
C GLY A 70 -2.71 5.22 -11.70
N ARG A 71 -1.39 5.24 -11.93
CA ARG A 71 -0.63 4.09 -12.43
C ARG A 71 -0.54 2.97 -11.39
N ILE A 72 -0.33 3.30 -10.12
CA ILE A 72 -0.30 2.33 -9.01
C ILE A 72 -1.69 1.73 -8.83
N LEU A 73 -2.71 2.57 -8.83
CA LEU A 73 -4.09 2.12 -8.64
C LEU A 73 -4.58 1.22 -9.78
N ASN A 74 -4.28 1.56 -11.03
CA ASN A 74 -4.64 0.70 -12.17
C ASN A 74 -3.97 -0.68 -12.04
N ARG A 75 -2.69 -0.74 -11.66
CA ARG A 75 -1.98 -2.01 -11.43
C ARG A 75 -2.61 -2.85 -10.31
N LEU A 76 -3.09 -2.22 -9.24
CA LEU A 76 -3.78 -2.92 -8.14
C LEU A 76 -5.15 -3.47 -8.57
N LEU A 77 -5.90 -2.71 -9.35
CA LEU A 77 -7.26 -3.05 -9.77
C LEU A 77 -7.31 -4.05 -10.93
N GLU A 78 -6.28 -4.06 -11.78
CA GLU A 78 -6.19 -4.95 -12.95
C GLU A 78 -5.68 -6.35 -12.58
N GLY A 79 -5.24 -6.58 -11.34
CA GLY A 79 -4.86 -7.90 -10.84
C GLY A 79 -3.63 -8.49 -11.54
N GLU A 80 -2.83 -7.66 -12.20
CA GLU A 80 -1.57 -8.11 -12.78
C GLU A 80 -0.61 -8.51 -11.65
N SER A 81 -0.23 -9.80 -11.64
CA SER A 81 0.83 -10.29 -10.77
C SER A 81 2.14 -9.67 -11.23
N VAL A 82 2.61 -8.69 -10.48
CA VAL A 82 3.87 -7.99 -10.76
C VAL A 82 5.02 -8.92 -10.37
N TYR A 83 5.63 -9.56 -11.38
CA TYR A 83 7.02 -10.00 -11.33
C TYR A 83 7.81 -8.93 -12.08
N VAL A 84 8.63 -8.16 -11.35
CA VAL A 84 9.74 -7.41 -11.96
C VAL A 84 11.02 -8.14 -11.59
#